data_AF-A0A6P9AQX7-F1
#
_entry.id   AF-A0A6P9AQX7-F1
#
_cell.length_a   1.000
_cell.length_b   1.000
_cell.length_c   1.000
_cell.angle_alpha   90.00
_cell.angle_beta   90.00
_cell.angle_gamma   90.00
#
_symmetry.space_group_name_H-M   'P 1'
#
loop_
_entity.id
_entity.type
_entity.pdbx_description
1 polymer ?
#
loop_
_entity_poly.entity_id
_entity_poly.type
_entity_poly.pdbx_seq_one_letter_code
_entity_poly.pdbx_strand_id
1 'polypeptide(L)'
;KFLGDQRFSYGQLLSAVLHFGDNATDVPSPSVQLILEGNGVFLSARHEDPEEKGNEIPCKERIVSFRLHEAEEAMNSVLSPFQFQRMLSNLTKLRIQVKSKPRS
;
A
#
# COMPACT_ATOMS: atom_id res chain seq x y z
N LYS A 1 -5.15 -16.12 -4.52
CA LYS A 1 -6.08 -15.25 -5.28
C LYS A 1 -5.41 -13.96 -5.79
N PHE A 2 -4.51 -13.34 -5.03
CA PHE A 2 -3.85 -12.07 -5.40
C PHE A 2 -2.52 -12.19 -6.16
N LEU A 3 -2.09 -13.42 -6.50
CA LEU A 3 -0.83 -13.69 -7.19
C LEU A 3 -1.12 -14.33 -8.56
N GLY A 4 -0.10 -14.41 -9.43
CA GLY A 4 -0.23 -14.88 -10.81
C GLY A 4 -0.59 -13.76 -11.77
N ASP A 5 -1.37 -14.04 -12.82
CA ASP A 5 -1.79 -13.02 -13.78
C ASP A 5 -2.89 -12.11 -13.19
N GLN A 6 -2.51 -10.87 -12.91
CA GLN A 6 -3.31 -9.80 -12.30
C GLN A 6 -3.46 -8.60 -13.24
N ARG A 7 -3.25 -8.75 -14.57
CA ARG A 7 -3.34 -7.62 -15.52
C ARG A 7 -4.70 -6.92 -15.52
N PHE A 8 -5.78 -7.66 -15.25
CA PHE A 8 -7.13 -7.10 -15.11
C PHE A 8 -7.31 -6.19 -13.89
N SER A 9 -6.37 -6.23 -12.93
CA SER A 9 -6.37 -5.35 -11.76
C SER A 9 -5.72 -3.99 -12.04
N TYR A 10 -5.18 -3.76 -13.23
CA TYR A 10 -4.61 -2.47 -13.61
C TYR A 10 -5.65 -1.35 -13.55
N GLY A 11 -5.28 -0.23 -12.92
CA GLY A 11 -6.16 0.90 -12.65
C GLY A 11 -7.17 0.67 -11.52
N GLN A 12 -7.31 -0.55 -10.99
CA GLN A 12 -8.21 -0.87 -9.89
C GLN A 12 -7.62 -0.48 -8.53
N LEU A 13 -8.49 -0.38 -7.51
CA LEU A 13 -8.08 -0.15 -6.13
C LEU A 13 -7.82 -1.48 -5.42
N LEU A 14 -6.66 -1.58 -4.78
CA LEU A 14 -6.35 -2.57 -3.77
C LEU A 14 -6.60 -1.96 -2.39
N SER A 15 -7.65 -2.41 -1.72
CA SER A 15 -8.01 -1.94 -0.38
C SER A 15 -7.77 -3.02 0.67
N ALA A 16 -7.32 -2.60 1.86
CA ALA A 16 -7.18 -3.46 3.02
C ALA A 16 -7.72 -2.77 4.27
N VAL A 17 -8.33 -3.55 5.16
CA VAL A 17 -8.75 -3.10 6.49
C VAL A 17 -7.69 -3.55 7.50
N LEU A 18 -7.09 -2.60 8.20
CA LEU A 18 -6.11 -2.82 9.23
C LEU A 18 -6.80 -2.71 10.59
N HIS A 19 -6.71 -3.76 11.40
CA HIS A 19 -7.23 -3.76 12.77
C HIS A 19 -6.06 -3.55 13.74
N PHE A 20 -6.18 -2.55 14.61
CA PHE A 20 -5.21 -2.22 15.64
C PHE A 20 -5.71 -2.71 17.00
N GLY A 21 -4.83 -3.35 17.77
CA GLY A 21 -5.17 -3.83 19.11
C GLY A 21 -5.42 -2.67 20.09
N ASP A 22 -6.15 -2.95 21.17
CA ASP A 22 -6.61 -1.93 22.15
C ASP A 22 -5.48 -1.12 22.81
N ASN A 23 -4.24 -1.61 22.76
CA ASN A 23 -3.04 -0.93 23.27
C ASN A 23 -2.38 0.03 22.26
N ALA A 24 -2.95 0.18 21.06
CA ALA A 24 -2.42 1.05 19.99
C ALA A 24 -2.92 2.50 20.06
N THR A 25 -3.61 2.86 21.15
CA THR A 25 -4.22 4.17 21.41
C THR A 25 -3.24 5.34 21.49
N ASP A 26 -1.93 5.05 21.52
CA ASP A 26 -0.86 6.02 21.74
C ASP A 26 0.16 6.08 20.59
N VAL A 27 -0.12 5.41 19.46
CA VAL A 27 0.81 5.32 18.32
C VAL A 27 0.42 6.35 17.25
N PRO A 28 1.31 7.29 16.90
CA PRO A 28 1.06 8.24 15.81
C PRO A 28 0.80 7.49 14.50
N SER A 29 -0.11 8.05 13.70
CA SER A 29 -0.59 7.53 12.41
C SER A 29 0.43 6.63 11.68
N PRO A 30 0.26 5.30 11.71
CA PRO A 30 1.27 4.39 11.20
C PRO A 30 1.34 4.49 9.68
N SER A 31 2.55 4.65 9.14
CA SER A 31 2.73 4.68 7.70
C SER A 31 2.55 3.27 7.11
N VAL A 32 1.83 3.17 6.00
CA VAL A 32 1.52 1.88 5.38
C VAL A 32 2.22 1.79 4.02
N GLN A 33 2.91 0.68 3.79
CA GLN A 33 3.68 0.44 2.58
C GLN A 33 3.15 -0.79 1.85
N LEU A 34 2.81 -0.63 0.58
CA LEU A 34 2.54 -1.71 -0.36
C LEU A 34 3.84 -2.10 -1.06
N ILE A 35 4.10 -3.39 -1.18
CA ILE A 35 5.23 -3.97 -1.91
C ILE A 35 4.69 -4.98 -2.91
N LEU A 36 5.03 -4.80 -4.19
CA LEU A 36 4.69 -5.67 -5.30
C LEU A 36 5.95 -6.18 -6.00
N GLU A 37 5.92 -7.43 -6.43
CA GLU A 37 7.01 -8.05 -7.21
C GLU A 37 6.42 -9.00 -8.26
N GLY A 38 6.93 -8.95 -9.48
CA GLY A 38 6.50 -9.82 -10.56
C GLY A 38 7.37 -9.65 -11.79
N ASN A 39 7.69 -10.76 -12.47
CA ASN A 39 8.51 -10.77 -13.70
C ASN A 39 9.82 -9.94 -13.63
N GLY A 40 10.47 -9.91 -12.47
CA GLY A 40 11.72 -9.16 -12.25
C GLY A 40 11.53 -7.66 -12.06
N VAL A 41 10.29 -7.18 -11.96
CA VAL A 41 9.94 -5.80 -11.61
C VAL A 41 9.53 -5.75 -10.14
N PHE A 42 10.04 -4.76 -9.42
CA PHE A 42 9.73 -4.49 -8.02
C PHE A 42 9.16 -3.09 -7.88
N LEU A 43 8.13 -2.97 -7.05
CA LEU A 43 7.49 -1.70 -6.75
C LEU A 43 7.24 -1.60 -5.25
N SER A 44 7.45 -0.40 -4.70
CA SER A 44 6.95 -0.05 -3.39
C SER A 44 6.17 1.25 -3.44
N ALA A 45 5.02 1.29 -2.78
CA ALA A 45 4.18 2.48 -2.66
C ALA A 45 3.93 2.77 -1.18
N ARG A 46 3.98 4.04 -0.78
CA ARG A 46 3.71 4.46 0.60
C ARG A 46 2.43 5.26 0.65
N HIS A 47 1.52 4.84 1.52
CA HIS A 47 0.38 5.64 1.93
C HIS A 47 0.76 6.35 3.22
N GLU A 48 0.91 7.66 3.13
CA GLU A 48 0.97 8.57 4.28
C GLU A 48 -0.43 9.14 4.45
N ASP A 49 -0.99 9.02 5.64
CA ASP A 49 -2.39 9.38 5.83
C ASP A 49 -2.59 10.89 5.78
N PRO A 50 -3.53 11.40 4.96
CA PRO A 50 -3.84 12.82 4.89
C PRO A 50 -4.61 13.36 6.10
N GLU A 51 -4.97 12.52 7.08
CA GLU A 51 -5.60 12.95 8.34
C GLU A 51 -4.62 13.64 9.33
N GLU A 52 -3.63 14.35 8.79
CA GLU A 52 -2.71 15.21 9.54
C GLU A 52 -3.36 16.55 9.97
N LYS A 53 -4.67 16.75 9.75
CA LYS A 53 -5.35 18.00 10.09
C LYS A 53 -6.62 17.80 10.91
N GLY A 54 -6.42 17.48 12.18
CA GLY A 54 -7.38 17.75 13.23
C GLY A 54 -8.18 16.53 13.67
N ASN A 55 -7.84 16.06 14.87
CA ASN A 55 -8.50 15.00 15.64
C ASN A 55 -8.05 13.58 15.27
N GLU A 56 -6.86 13.21 15.73
CA GLU A 56 -6.41 11.82 15.81
C GLU A 56 -7.29 11.08 16.86
N ILE A 57 -8.46 10.61 16.43
CA ILE A 57 -9.23 9.67 17.23
C ILE A 57 -8.56 8.30 17.06
N PRO A 58 -8.26 7.58 18.14
CA PRO A 58 -7.77 6.20 18.05
C PRO A 58 -8.79 5.32 17.33
N CYS A 59 -8.56 5.08 16.04
CA CYS A 59 -9.40 4.20 15.24
C CYS A 59 -8.90 2.76 15.39
N LYS A 60 -9.77 1.87 15.91
CA LYS A 60 -9.51 0.42 15.99
C LYS A 60 -9.35 -0.22 14.62
N GLU A 61 -9.90 0.42 13.59
CA GLU A 61 -9.88 -0.05 12.20
C GLU A 61 -9.49 1.10 11.27
N ARG A 62 -8.67 0.81 10.27
CA ARG A 62 -8.29 1.77 9.23
C ARG A 62 -8.34 1.12 7.86
N ILE A 63 -8.94 1.79 6.90
CA ILE A 63 -8.97 1.35 5.51
C ILE A 63 -7.85 2.05 4.77
N VAL A 64 -6.99 1.26 4.12
CA VAL A 64 -5.94 1.77 3.24
C VAL A 64 -6.24 1.33 1.82
N SER A 65 -6.03 2.22 0.85
CA SER A 65 -6.28 1.93 -0.56
C SER A 65 -5.12 2.37 -1.44
N PHE A 66 -4.74 1.52 -2.38
CA PHE A 66 -3.70 1.80 -3.37
C PHE A 66 -4.28 1.60 -4.76
N ARG A 67 -4.15 2.59 -5.65
CA ARG A 67 -4.46 2.39 -7.06
C ARG A 67 -3.32 1.63 -7.73
N LEU A 68 -3.65 0.54 -8.42
CA LEU A 68 -2.67 -0.27 -9.14
C LEU A 68 -2.38 0.34 -10.51
N HIS A 69 -1.68 1.47 -10.52
CA HIS A 69 -1.36 2.24 -11.71
C HIS A 69 0.01 2.93 -11.56
N GLU A 70 0.83 2.96 -12.59
CA GLU A 70 2.23 3.43 -12.51
C GLU A 70 2.40 4.92 -12.18
N ALA A 71 1.38 5.73 -12.50
CA ALA A 71 1.37 7.18 -12.28
C ALA A 71 0.89 7.61 -10.88
N GLU A 72 0.78 6.68 -9.93
CA GLU A 72 0.33 7.04 -8.58
C GLU A 72 1.46 7.71 -7.79
N GLU A 73 1.20 8.92 -7.26
CA GLU A 73 2.16 9.72 -6.46
C GLU A 73 2.74 8.94 -5.26
N ALA A 74 1.98 7.98 -4.73
CA ALA A 74 2.39 7.11 -3.65
C ALA A 74 3.55 6.16 -4.02
N MET A 75 3.87 5.98 -5.31
CA MET A 75 4.87 5.02 -5.77
C MET A 75 6.29 5.58 -5.71
N ASN A 76 7.18 4.85 -5.02
CA ASN A 76 8.57 5.27 -4.83
C ASN A 76 9.47 4.98 -6.06
N SER A 77 8.90 4.52 -7.17
CA SER A 77 9.64 4.17 -8.40
C SER A 77 8.86 4.58 -9.62
N VAL A 78 9.52 5.28 -10.54
CA VAL A 78 8.95 5.65 -11.84
C VAL A 78 9.00 4.41 -12.75
N LEU A 79 7.89 3.69 -12.86
CA LEU A 79 7.72 2.59 -13.79
C LEU A 79 7.03 3.09 -15.06
N SER A 80 7.39 2.53 -16.22
CA SER A 80 6.56 2.71 -17.41
C SER A 80 5.28 1.86 -17.32
N PRO A 81 4.20 2.22 -18.05
CA PRO A 81 2.98 1.41 -18.09
C PRO A 81 3.26 -0.05 -18.50
N PHE A 82 4.20 -0.26 -19.43
CA PHE A 82 4.63 -1.57 -19.87
C PHE A 82 5.30 -2.38 -18.75
N GLN A 83 6.20 -1.78 -17.98
CA GLN A 83 6.85 -2.44 -16.84
C GLN A 83 5.83 -2.82 -15.76
N PHE A 84 4.87 -1.94 -15.50
CA PHE A 84 3.79 -2.20 -14.54
C PHE A 84 2.88 -3.35 -14.99
N GLN A 85 2.43 -3.33 -16.24
CA GLN A 85 1.67 -4.43 -16.86
C GLN A 85 2.44 -5.75 -16.86
N ARG A 86 3.75 -5.72 -17.14
CA ARG A 86 4.63 -6.89 -17.08
C ARG A 86 4.73 -7.43 -15.66
N MET A 87 4.83 -6.58 -14.66
CA MET A 87 4.80 -7.00 -13.25
C MET A 87 3.49 -7.72 -12.93
N LEU A 88 2.36 -7.13 -13.33
CA LEU A 88 1.03 -7.70 -13.09
C LEU A 88 0.78 -9.01 -13.85
N SER A 89 1.42 -9.26 -14.99
CA SER A 89 1.18 -10.50 -15.76
C SER A 89 1.66 -11.78 -15.06
N ASN A 90 2.55 -11.65 -14.08
CA ASN A 90 2.92 -12.72 -13.17
C ASN A 90 3.41 -12.13 -11.85
N LEU A 91 2.45 -11.70 -11.03
CA LEU A 91 2.70 -11.15 -9.71
C LEU A 91 3.07 -12.28 -8.75
N THR A 92 4.31 -12.30 -8.28
CA THR A 92 4.84 -13.32 -7.37
C THR A 92 4.78 -12.89 -5.90
N LYS A 93 4.65 -11.58 -5.64
CA LYS A 93 4.59 -11.04 -4.29
C LYS A 93 3.66 -9.86 -4.19
N LEU A 94 2.85 -9.89 -3.14
CA LEU A 94 2.06 -8.75 -2.65
C LEU A 94 2.19 -8.73 -1.13
N ARG A 95 2.70 -7.63 -0.58
CA ARG A 95 2.85 -7.47 0.86
C ARG A 95 2.44 -6.07 1.28
N ILE A 96 1.62 -5.98 2.32
CA ILE A 96 1.31 -4.74 3.02
C ILE A 96 2.12 -4.72 4.32
N GLN A 97 2.85 -3.65 4.57
CA GLN A 97 3.64 -3.43 5.77
C GLN A 97 3.13 -2.21 6.52
N VAL A 98 2.96 -2.34 7.82
CA VAL A 98 2.64 -1.23 8.72
C VAL A 98 3.91 -0.86 9.45
N LYS A 99 4.32 0.42 9.38
CA LYS A 99 5.49 0.95 10.06
C LYS A 99 5.04 2.03 11.04
N SER A 100 5.15 1.72 12.33
CA SER A 100 4.99 2.71 13.40
C SER A 100 6.19 3.64 13.44
N LYS A 101 5.96 4.95 13.54
CA LYS A 101 7.03 5.92 13.81
C LYS A 101 7.45 5.72 15.29
N PRO A 102 8.73 5.43 15.59
CA PRO A 102 9.17 5.35 16.98
C PRO A 102 9.02 6.73 17.66
N ARG A 103 8.57 6.74 18.93
CA ARG A 103 8.61 7.93 19.79
C ARG A 103 10.06 8.43 19.85
N SER A 104 10.31 9.67 19.41
CA SER A 104 11.56 10.40 19.71
C SER A 104 11.57 10.89 21.15
#